data_AF-A0A9E5LDU1-F1
#
_entry.id   AF-A0A9E5LDU1-F1
#
_cell.length_a   1.000
_cell.length_b   1.000
_cell.length_c   1.000
_cell.angle_alpha   90.00
_cell.angle_beta   90.00
_cell.angle_gamma   90.00
#
_symmetry.space_group_name_H-M   'P 1'
#
loop_
_entity.id
_entity.type
_entity.pdbx_description
1 polymer ?
#
loop_
_entity_poly.entity_id
_entity_poly.type
_entity_poly.pdbx_seq_one_letter_code
_entity_poly.pdbx_strand_id
1 'polypeptide(L)'
;MFDLGWTELLVIGIVALIVVGPKDLPVLFKKGGEFVGRLKGMAREFSSAMNEAADDAGVSDINKTLKAATNPMQTGFDSVKDAASEFTKWTPETETGKLAAERAEAAKKIHEATAKRAQEKRDAETAAAAPAETAQTKPIPAASEPVAEAPKSAKDSG
;
A
#
# COMPACT_ATOMS: atom_id res chain seq x y z
N MET A 1 -5.63 11.46 -16.58
CA MET A 1 -4.60 10.60 -17.20
C MET A 1 -3.27 10.84 -16.50
N PHE A 2 -3.26 10.68 -15.18
CA PHE A 2 -2.05 10.75 -14.36
C PHE A 2 -2.03 9.42 -13.62
N ASP A 3 -1.31 8.46 -14.17
CA ASP A 3 -1.05 7.19 -13.53
C ASP A 3 -0.07 7.46 -12.38
N LEU A 4 -0.60 7.87 -11.23
CA LEU A 4 0.14 8.03 -9.96
C LEU A 4 0.54 6.64 -9.41
N GLY A 5 1.28 5.89 -10.22
CA GLY A 5 1.83 4.59 -9.90
C GLY A 5 3.26 4.68 -9.38
N TRP A 6 3.75 3.53 -8.92
CA TRP A 6 5.15 3.39 -8.49
C TRP A 6 6.15 3.76 -9.60
N THR A 7 5.81 3.47 -10.86
CA THR A 7 6.65 3.75 -12.02
C THR A 7 6.84 5.25 -12.23
N GLU A 8 5.78 6.05 -12.10
CA GLU A 8 5.83 7.51 -12.28
C GLU A 8 6.65 8.18 -11.17
N LEU A 9 6.48 7.72 -9.92
CA LEU A 9 7.31 8.16 -8.79
C LEU A 9 8.80 7.87 -9.02
N LEU A 10 9.13 6.74 -9.64
CA LEU A 10 10.51 6.37 -9.97
C LEU A 10 11.08 7.32 -11.04
N VAL A 11 10.31 7.66 -12.07
CA VAL A 11 10.71 8.64 -13.10
C VAL A 11 10.95 10.02 -12.48
N ILE A 12 10.03 10.50 -11.64
CA ILE A 12 10.18 11.78 -10.93
C ILE A 12 11.42 11.75 -10.03
N GLY A 13 11.68 10.62 -9.35
CA GLY A 13 12.87 10.41 -8.54
C GLY A 13 14.16 10.54 -9.35
N ILE A 14 14.24 9.91 -10.52
CA ILE A 14 15.41 10.03 -11.41
C ILE A 14 15.62 11.47 -11.87
N VAL A 15 14.54 12.15 -12.32
CA VAL A 15 14.62 13.55 -12.76
C VAL A 15 15.09 14.44 -11.61
N ALA A 16 14.58 14.23 -10.40
CA ALA A 16 14.99 14.98 -9.22
C ALA A 16 16.47 14.74 -8.87
N LEU A 17 16.98 13.51 -9.02
CA LEU A 17 18.41 13.20 -8.83
C LEU A 17 19.30 13.92 -9.84
N ILE A 18 18.87 14.09 -11.09
CA ILE A 18 19.64 14.77 -12.13
C ILE A 18 19.64 16.28 -11.90
N VAL A 19 18.47 16.86 -11.61
CA VAL A 19 18.29 18.32 -11.51
C VAL A 19 18.88 18.87 -10.21
N VAL A 20 18.60 18.21 -9.09
CA VAL A 20 19.02 18.65 -7.75
C VAL A 20 20.37 18.07 -7.37
N GLY A 21 20.64 16.84 -7.82
CA GLY A 21 21.84 16.08 -7.45
C GLY A 21 21.55 15.00 -6.41
N PRO A 22 22.20 13.82 -6.50
CA PRO A 22 21.96 12.68 -5.61
C PRO A 22 22.38 12.93 -4.16
N LYS A 23 23.27 13.89 -3.90
CA LYS A 23 23.74 14.25 -2.55
C LYS A 23 22.88 15.32 -1.89
N ASP A 24 22.22 16.18 -2.68
CA ASP A 24 21.47 17.32 -2.15
C ASP A 24 20.02 16.95 -1.83
N LEU A 25 19.40 16.05 -2.60
CA LEU A 25 18.08 15.50 -2.30
C LEU A 25 17.91 14.99 -0.85
N PRO A 26 18.79 14.11 -0.32
CA PRO A 26 18.66 13.64 1.05
C PRO A 26 18.84 14.76 2.08
N VAL A 27 19.68 15.76 1.80
CA VAL A 27 19.85 16.93 2.69
C VAL A 27 18.59 17.79 2.69
N LEU A 28 17.97 18.02 1.53
CA LEU A 28 16.70 18.73 1.38
C LEU A 28 15.56 18.00 2.09
N PHE A 29 15.45 16.69 1.95
CA PHE A 29 14.45 15.90 2.69
C PHE A 29 14.65 15.97 4.20
N LYS A 30 15.90 15.96 4.69
CA LYS A 30 16.17 16.12 6.13
C LYS A 30 15.73 17.50 6.62
N LYS A 31 16.08 18.57 5.91
CA LYS A 31 15.72 19.95 6.30
C LYS A 31 14.21 20.21 6.20
N GLY A 32 13.60 19.81 5.07
CA GLY A 32 12.15 19.93 4.87
C GLY A 32 11.36 19.05 5.82
N GLY A 33 11.82 17.82 6.07
CA GLY A 33 11.22 16.89 7.01
C GLY A 33 11.29 17.38 8.45
N GLU A 34 12.40 17.99 8.86
CA GLU A 34 12.52 18.61 10.19
C GLU A 34 11.55 19.78 10.36
N PHE A 35 11.40 20.64 9.35
CA PHE A 35 10.42 21.73 9.36
C PHE A 35 8.98 21.21 9.47
N VAL A 36 8.62 20.23 8.64
CA VAL A 36 7.29 19.57 8.68
C VAL A 36 7.08 18.88 10.02
N GLY A 37 8.10 18.24 10.59
CA GLY A 37 8.05 17.59 11.89
C GLY A 37 7.77 18.58 13.03
N ARG A 38 8.43 19.74 13.01
CA ARG A 38 8.17 20.83 13.97
C ARG A 38 6.74 21.37 13.82
N LEU A 39 6.28 21.62 12.59
CA LEU A 39 4.88 22.01 12.33
C LEU A 39 3.89 20.95 12.82
N LYS A 40 4.17 19.67 12.60
CA LYS A 40 3.34 18.55 13.06
C LYS A 40 3.26 18.49 14.59
N GLY A 41 4.38 18.75 15.27
CA GLY A 41 4.44 18.86 16.73
C GLY A 41 3.56 19.99 17.25
N MET A 42 3.74 21.20 16.70
CA MET A 42 2.94 22.37 17.05
C MET A 42 1.45 22.17 16.75
N ALA A 43 1.11 21.55 15.61
CA ALA A 43 -0.27 21.22 15.26
C ALA A 43 -0.88 20.20 16.22
N ARG A 44 -0.08 19.26 16.74
CA ARG A 44 -0.53 18.27 17.73
C ARG A 44 -0.79 18.93 19.08
N GLU A 45 0.07 19.85 19.51
CA GLU A 45 -0.11 20.65 20.73
C GLU A 45 -1.34 21.55 20.64
N PHE A 46 -1.50 22.26 19.51
CA PHE A 46 -2.69 23.06 19.23
C PHE A 46 -3.96 22.21 19.17
N SER A 47 -3.90 21.05 18.51
CA SER A 47 -5.03 20.13 18.45
C SER A 47 -5.40 19.62 19.84
N SER A 48 -4.44 19.28 20.70
CA SER A 48 -4.71 18.85 22.08
C SER A 48 -5.33 19.98 22.89
N ALA A 49 -4.74 21.18 22.87
CA ALA A 49 -5.27 22.34 23.59
C ALA A 49 -6.65 22.77 23.08
N MET A 50 -6.88 22.68 21.77
CA MET A 50 -8.18 22.96 21.18
C MET A 50 -9.21 21.89 21.53
N ASN A 51 -8.83 20.61 21.64
CA ASN A 51 -9.74 19.56 22.08
C ASN A 51 -10.15 19.77 23.54
N GLU A 52 -9.19 20.11 24.40
CA GLU A 52 -9.41 20.37 25.82
C GLU A 52 -10.28 21.62 26.03
N ALA A 53 -10.03 22.68 25.27
CA ALA A 53 -10.90 23.86 25.23
C ALA A 53 -12.27 23.59 24.57
N ALA A 54 -12.35 22.69 23.59
CA ALA A 54 -13.59 22.34 22.90
C ALA A 54 -14.54 21.52 23.78
N ASP A 55 -13.97 20.65 24.62
CA ASP A 55 -14.71 19.85 25.60
C ASP A 55 -15.33 20.77 26.68
N ASP A 56 -14.65 21.85 27.07
CA ASP A 56 -15.19 22.86 28.01
C ASP A 56 -16.10 23.93 27.35
N ALA A 57 -15.88 24.27 26.08
CA ALA A 57 -16.57 25.39 25.39
C ALA A 57 -17.66 24.98 24.39
N GLY A 58 -18.06 23.70 24.32
CA GLY A 58 -19.16 23.25 23.43
C GLY A 58 -18.82 23.21 21.93
N VAL A 59 -17.53 23.23 21.58
CA VAL A 59 -17.05 23.21 20.19
C VAL A 59 -17.16 21.81 19.55
N SER A 60 -17.47 20.78 20.35
CA SER A 60 -17.79 19.43 19.87
C SER A 60 -18.92 19.42 18.83
N ASP A 61 -19.94 20.28 18.99
CA ASP A 61 -21.03 20.42 18.04
C ASP A 61 -20.60 21.04 16.70
N ILE A 62 -19.64 21.97 16.73
CA ILE A 62 -19.06 22.56 15.52
C ILE A 62 -18.22 21.51 14.78
N ASN A 63 -17.42 20.73 15.49
CA ASN A 63 -16.67 19.61 14.91
C ASN A 63 -17.60 18.56 14.30
N LYS A 64 -18.72 18.22 14.96
CA LYS A 64 -19.72 17.27 14.47
C LYS A 64 -20.39 17.77 13.20
N THR A 65 -20.71 19.06 13.13
CA THR A 65 -21.30 19.71 11.96
C THR A 65 -20.31 19.77 10.79
N LEU A 66 -19.05 20.10 11.06
CA LEU A 66 -18.00 20.16 10.04
C LEU A 66 -17.66 18.76 9.50
N LYS A 67 -17.67 17.75 10.37
CA LYS A 67 -17.48 16.33 9.99
C LYS A 67 -18.66 15.80 9.17
N ALA A 68 -19.89 16.19 9.51
CA ALA A 68 -21.08 15.86 8.71
C ALA A 68 -21.04 16.53 7.33
N ALA A 69 -20.57 17.78 7.25
CA ALA A 69 -20.42 18.51 6.00
C ALA A 69 -19.30 17.97 5.10
N THR A 70 -18.19 17.52 5.70
CA THR A 70 -17.02 17.02 4.94
C THR A 70 -17.11 15.54 4.59
N ASN A 71 -17.92 14.75 5.32
CA ASN A 71 -18.12 13.34 5.03
C ASN A 71 -19.61 12.92 5.10
N PRO A 72 -20.47 13.48 4.21
CA PRO A 72 -21.92 13.23 4.21
C PRO A 72 -22.26 11.77 3.88
N MET A 73 -21.42 11.09 3.09
CA MET A 73 -21.58 9.67 2.79
C MET A 73 -21.37 8.78 4.02
N GLN A 74 -20.38 9.08 4.87
CA GLN A 74 -20.11 8.25 6.05
C GLN A 74 -21.16 8.44 7.14
N THR A 75 -21.65 9.68 7.33
CA THR A 75 -22.78 9.95 8.23
C THR A 75 -24.06 9.30 7.74
N GLY A 76 -24.36 9.39 6.43
CA GLY A 76 -25.49 8.66 5.84
C GLY A 76 -25.39 7.15 6.02
N PHE A 77 -24.20 6.57 5.83
CA PHE A 77 -23.95 5.15 6.05
C PHE A 77 -24.11 4.73 7.52
N ASP A 78 -23.59 5.51 8.48
CA ASP A 78 -23.75 5.21 9.89
C ASP A 78 -25.22 5.32 10.34
N SER A 79 -25.97 6.32 9.87
CA SER A 79 -27.41 6.40 10.14
C SER A 79 -28.21 5.23 9.54
N VAL A 80 -27.86 4.80 8.32
CA VAL A 80 -28.46 3.61 7.70
C VAL A 80 -28.09 2.34 8.47
N LYS A 81 -26.84 2.23 8.93
CA LYS A 81 -26.36 1.10 9.72
C LYS A 81 -27.05 1.04 11.08
N ASP A 82 -27.22 2.16 11.75
CA ASP A 82 -27.90 2.24 13.05
C ASP A 82 -29.39 1.91 12.90
N ALA A 83 -30.07 2.49 11.91
CA ALA A 83 -31.47 2.16 11.60
C ALA A 83 -31.65 0.68 11.25
N ALA A 84 -30.74 0.10 10.47
CA ALA A 84 -30.75 -1.33 10.17
C ALA A 84 -30.50 -2.18 11.43
N SER A 85 -29.65 -1.70 12.34
CA SER A 85 -29.33 -2.40 13.61
C SER A 85 -30.51 -2.39 14.58
N GLU A 86 -31.19 -1.25 14.73
CA GLU A 86 -32.41 -1.13 15.53
C GLU A 86 -33.56 -1.95 14.92
N PHE A 87 -33.71 -1.90 13.61
CA PHE A 87 -34.70 -2.72 12.91
C PHE A 87 -34.40 -4.21 13.08
N THR A 88 -33.13 -4.63 12.97
CA THR A 88 -32.70 -6.03 13.20
C THR A 88 -32.89 -6.46 14.65
N LYS A 89 -32.79 -5.55 15.62
CA LYS A 89 -33.10 -5.81 17.04
C LYS A 89 -34.59 -5.98 17.32
N TRP A 90 -35.45 -5.28 16.58
CA TRP A 90 -36.91 -5.35 16.74
C TRP A 90 -37.58 -6.45 15.90
N THR A 91 -37.01 -6.77 14.74
CA THR A 91 -37.54 -7.80 13.82
C THR A 91 -37.03 -9.25 13.97
N PRO A 92 -36.15 -9.64 14.91
CA PRO A 92 -35.54 -10.97 14.89
C PRO A 92 -36.55 -12.10 15.13
N GLU A 93 -37.75 -11.78 15.60
CA GLU A 93 -38.82 -12.76 15.89
C GLU A 93 -39.92 -12.81 14.81
N THR A 94 -39.80 -12.05 13.72
CA THR A 94 -40.80 -12.02 12.63
C THR A 94 -40.38 -12.86 11.43
N GLU A 95 -41.32 -13.37 10.63
CA GLU A 95 -41.06 -14.13 9.40
C GLU A 95 -40.11 -13.40 8.43
N THR A 96 -40.12 -12.06 8.44
CA THR A 96 -39.19 -11.20 7.71
C THR A 96 -37.73 -11.35 8.17
N GLY A 97 -37.49 -11.56 9.47
CA GLY A 97 -36.16 -11.80 10.04
C GLY A 97 -35.58 -13.15 9.63
N LYS A 98 -36.42 -14.20 9.55
CA LYS A 98 -36.00 -15.52 9.02
C LYS A 98 -35.60 -15.45 7.56
N LEU A 99 -36.39 -14.76 6.72
CA LEU A 99 -36.06 -14.55 5.31
C LEU A 99 -34.78 -13.71 5.14
N ALA A 100 -34.57 -12.70 5.99
CA ALA A 100 -33.34 -11.91 5.98
C ALA A 100 -32.10 -12.75 6.36
N ALA A 101 -32.23 -13.64 7.36
CA ALA A 101 -31.18 -14.58 7.73
C ALA A 101 -30.86 -15.56 6.59
N GLU A 102 -31.88 -16.10 5.92
CA GLU A 102 -31.68 -16.99 4.75
C GLU A 102 -30.99 -16.27 3.58
N ARG A 103 -31.36 -14.99 3.32
CA ARG A 103 -30.67 -14.17 2.30
C ARG A 103 -29.24 -13.82 2.72
N ALA A 104 -28.98 -13.58 3.99
CA ALA A 104 -27.63 -13.34 4.50
C ALA A 104 -26.74 -14.59 4.38
N GLU A 105 -27.28 -15.78 4.65
CA GLU A 105 -26.56 -17.04 4.43
C GLU A 105 -26.32 -17.32 2.95
N ALA A 106 -27.31 -17.06 2.09
CA ALA A 106 -27.14 -17.18 0.65
C ALA A 106 -26.07 -16.21 0.12
N ALA A 107 -26.05 -14.96 0.60
CA ALA A 107 -25.03 -13.98 0.27
C ALA A 107 -23.63 -14.42 0.72
N LYS A 108 -23.49 -14.99 1.94
CA LYS A 108 -22.22 -15.56 2.42
C LYS A 108 -21.73 -16.71 1.53
N LYS A 109 -22.61 -17.65 1.17
CA LYS A 109 -22.26 -18.77 0.26
C LYS A 109 -21.83 -18.30 -1.12
N ILE A 110 -22.50 -17.29 -1.67
CA ILE A 110 -22.12 -16.68 -2.95
C ILE A 110 -20.76 -15.99 -2.82
N HIS A 111 -20.51 -15.28 -1.73
CA HIS A 111 -19.25 -14.58 -1.49
C HIS A 111 -18.08 -15.56 -1.31
N GLU A 112 -18.28 -16.64 -0.55
CA GLU A 112 -17.29 -17.71 -0.36
C GLU A 112 -17.01 -18.46 -1.65
N ALA A 113 -18.04 -18.81 -2.43
CA ALA A 113 -17.86 -19.45 -3.74
C ALA A 113 -17.11 -18.54 -4.72
N THR A 114 -17.38 -17.23 -4.68
CA THR A 114 -16.70 -16.23 -5.51
C THR A 114 -15.24 -16.06 -5.08
N ALA A 115 -14.98 -15.99 -3.77
CA ALA A 115 -13.64 -15.88 -3.21
C ALA A 115 -12.80 -17.12 -3.53
N LYS A 116 -13.39 -18.32 -3.38
CA LYS A 116 -12.72 -19.58 -3.71
C LYS A 116 -12.40 -19.68 -5.20
N ARG A 117 -13.33 -19.30 -6.08
CA ARG A 117 -13.09 -19.24 -7.53
C ARG A 117 -12.03 -18.20 -7.93
N ALA A 118 -11.97 -17.08 -7.23
CA ALA A 118 -10.94 -16.07 -7.43
C ALA A 118 -9.56 -16.56 -6.99
N GLN A 119 -9.50 -17.33 -5.90
CA GLN A 119 -8.28 -17.93 -5.39
C GLN A 119 -7.78 -19.06 -6.30
N GLU A 120 -8.66 -19.96 -6.74
CA GLU A 120 -8.34 -21.02 -7.72
C GLU A 120 -7.77 -20.44 -9.04
N LYS A 121 -8.25 -19.28 -9.48
CA LYS A 121 -7.68 -18.58 -10.63
C LYS A 121 -6.28 -18.04 -10.37
N ARG A 122 -6.03 -17.46 -9.20
CA ARG A 122 -4.69 -16.98 -8.81
C ARG A 122 -3.70 -18.12 -8.65
N ASP A 123 -4.14 -19.25 -8.12
CA ASP A 123 -3.31 -20.44 -7.93
C ASP A 123 -3.00 -21.13 -9.27
N ALA A 124 -3.98 -21.18 -10.20
CA ALA A 124 -3.75 -21.67 -11.56
C ALA A 124 -2.82 -20.76 -12.38
N GLU A 125 -2.90 -19.44 -12.19
CA GLU A 125 -2.00 -18.46 -12.81
C GLU A 125 -0.58 -18.56 -12.23
N THR A 126 -0.45 -18.82 -10.93
CA THR A 126 0.84 -19.04 -10.24
C THR A 126 1.47 -20.39 -10.64
N ALA A 127 0.66 -21.44 -10.83
CA ALA A 127 1.13 -22.74 -11.32
C ALA A 127 1.48 -22.74 -12.82
N ALA A 128 0.84 -21.89 -13.61
CA ALA A 128 1.24 -21.66 -15.01
C ALA A 128 2.49 -20.77 -15.15
N ALA A 129 2.91 -20.09 -14.07
CA ALA A 129 4.06 -19.19 -14.05
C ALA A 129 5.39 -19.80 -13.54
N ALA A 130 5.44 -21.08 -13.13
CA ALA A 130 6.71 -21.76 -12.88
C ALA A 130 6.60 -23.28 -13.12
N PRO A 131 7.45 -23.88 -13.99
CA PRO A 131 8.88 -23.61 -14.03
C PRO A 131 9.43 -23.26 -15.42
N ALA A 132 9.87 -22.02 -15.59
CA ALA A 132 10.93 -21.66 -16.55
C ALA A 132 12.25 -21.33 -15.82
N GLU A 133 12.47 -21.90 -14.64
CA GLU A 133 13.73 -21.79 -13.88
C GLU A 133 14.26 -23.17 -13.49
N THR A 134 14.70 -23.97 -14.46
CA THR A 134 15.65 -25.09 -14.23
C THR A 134 16.54 -25.36 -15.45
N ALA A 135 16.90 -24.33 -16.21
CA ALA A 135 17.89 -24.46 -17.27
C ALA A 135 18.68 -23.17 -17.48
N GLN A 136 19.59 -22.85 -16.56
CA GLN A 136 20.95 -22.33 -16.83
C GLN A 136 21.60 -21.75 -15.55
N THR A 137 22.25 -22.61 -14.78
CA THR A 137 23.43 -22.23 -13.98
C THR A 137 24.27 -23.48 -13.79
N LYS A 138 24.98 -23.89 -14.85
CA LYS A 138 26.14 -24.77 -14.70
C LYS A 138 27.35 -23.83 -14.61
N PRO A 139 28.10 -23.81 -13.49
CA PRO A 139 29.32 -23.02 -13.40
C PRO A 139 30.32 -23.59 -14.42
N ILE A 140 30.85 -22.74 -15.29
CA ILE A 140 32.02 -23.08 -16.09
C ILE A 140 33.20 -23.21 -15.11
N PRO A 141 33.83 -24.39 -14.97
CA PRO A 141 35.03 -24.52 -14.16
C PRO A 141 36.20 -23.90 -14.91
N ALA A 142 37.01 -23.15 -14.17
CA ALA A 142 38.34 -22.76 -14.60
C ALA A 142 39.21 -24.01 -14.86
N ALA A 143 39.70 -24.14 -16.09
CA ALA A 143 40.85 -24.96 -16.49
C ALA A 143 41.38 -24.33 -17.78
N SER A 144 42.40 -23.46 -17.73
CA SER A 144 43.81 -23.83 -17.87
C SER A 144 44.15 -24.45 -19.24
N GLU A 145 44.44 -23.62 -20.23
CA GLU A 145 45.38 -23.94 -21.32
C GLU A 145 46.17 -22.69 -21.73
N PRO A 146 47.50 -22.68 -21.59
CA PRO A 146 48.36 -21.68 -22.20
C PRO A 146 48.91 -22.23 -23.53
N VAL A 147 48.48 -21.67 -24.66
CA VAL A 147 49.20 -21.85 -25.92
C VAL A 147 49.26 -20.50 -26.64
N ALA A 148 50.37 -19.80 -26.42
CA ALA A 148 50.84 -18.75 -27.31
C ALA A 148 52.32 -19.02 -27.60
N GLU A 149 52.52 -19.41 -28.84
CA GLU A 149 53.76 -19.76 -29.52
C GLU A 149 54.75 -18.57 -29.56
N ALA A 150 56.04 -18.88 -29.45
CA ALA A 150 57.17 -17.96 -29.45
C ALA A 150 57.36 -17.21 -30.79
N PRO A 151 58.20 -16.16 -30.86
CA PRO A 151 59.59 -16.48 -31.19
C PRO A 151 60.67 -15.63 -30.49
N LYS A 152 61.75 -16.34 -30.16
CA LYS A 152 63.18 -16.00 -30.33
C LYS A 152 63.69 -14.63 -29.83
N SER A 153 64.53 -14.69 -28.80
CA SER A 153 65.81 -13.97 -28.81
C SER A 153 66.83 -14.70 -27.96
N ALA A 154 67.76 -15.40 -28.61
CA ALA A 154 68.95 -15.95 -27.98
C ALA A 154 70.01 -14.84 -27.90
N LYS A 155 70.45 -14.52 -26.69
CA LYS A 155 71.70 -13.80 -26.44
C LYS A 155 72.32 -14.33 -25.15
N ASP A 156 73.45 -15.01 -25.34
CA ASP A 156 74.68 -14.88 -24.55
C ASP A 156 74.65 -15.24 -23.05
N SER A 157 75.32 -16.33 -22.66
CA SER A 157 76.41 -16.35 -21.66
C SER A 157 76.69 -17.78 -21.15
N GLY A 158 77.97 -18.20 -21.22
CA GLY A 158 78.53 -19.33 -20.45
C GLY A 158 78.97 -20.54 -21.25
#